data_AF-A0A085W9U5-F1
#
_entry.id   AF-A0A085W9U5-F1
#
_cell.length_a   1.000
_cell.length_b   1.000
_cell.length_c   1.000
_cell.angle_alpha   90.00
_cell.angle_beta   90.00
_cell.angle_gamma   90.00
#
_symmetry.space_group_name_H-M   'P 1'
#
loop_
_entity.id
_entity.type
_entity.pdbx_description
1 polymer ?
#
loop_
_entity_poly.entity_id
_entity_poly.type
_entity_poly.pdbx_seq_one_letter_code
_entity_poly.pdbx_strand_id
1 'polypeptide(L)'
;MKKTQVEQESRVIVGAHGVAAEEDHLVLGKVVRVGLISLFIFAVGAVWAWRFQVSIERELQPDGPPPKPMAIGQYEIGIVNQRMFEQDSHAAEKIASQQQALKNGWGDKPGVAAHPTIEQAMDRVIADAQKPPPPPPAPAPQTAPAPAPTSPTPHK
;
A
#
# COMPACT_ATOMS: atom_id res chain seq x y z
N MET A 1 57.25 19.68 -2.25
CA MET A 1 57.34 21.15 -2.25
C MET A 1 56.17 21.69 -1.46
N LYS A 2 56.42 22.23 -0.25
CA LYS A 2 55.39 22.76 0.65
C LYS A 2 54.85 24.07 0.05
N LYS A 3 53.57 24.10 -0.30
CA LYS A 3 52.88 25.36 -0.61
C LYS A 3 52.82 26.18 0.68
N THR A 4 53.45 27.34 0.66
CA THR A 4 53.56 28.26 1.79
C THR A 4 52.20 28.83 2.14
N GLN A 5 51.84 28.81 3.43
CA GLN A 5 50.56 29.30 3.98
C GLN A 5 50.20 30.74 3.55
N VAL A 6 51.19 31.53 3.15
CA VAL A 6 51.04 32.90 2.63
C VAL A 6 50.17 32.96 1.36
N GLU A 7 50.14 31.91 0.53
CA GLU A 7 49.28 31.89 -0.66
C GLU A 7 47.80 31.66 -0.31
N GLN A 8 47.52 30.96 0.80
CA GLN A 8 46.16 30.74 1.30
C GLN A 8 45.58 31.99 1.97
N GLU A 9 46.41 32.79 2.64
CA GLU A 9 45.95 34.02 3.32
C GLU A 9 45.69 35.18 2.34
N SER A 10 46.21 35.13 1.11
CA SER A 10 46.00 36.19 0.10
C SER A 10 44.64 36.16 -0.60
N ARG A 11 43.83 35.11 -0.40
CA ARG A 11 42.47 34.99 -0.97
C ARG A 11 41.36 35.58 -0.09
N VAL A 12 41.71 36.22 1.02
CA VAL A 12 40.72 36.87 1.88
C VAL A 12 40.43 38.27 1.34
N ILE A 13 39.36 38.40 0.57
CA ILE A 13 38.84 39.72 0.17
C ILE A 13 38.00 40.25 1.33
N VAL A 14 38.54 41.24 2.05
CA VAL A 14 37.85 41.90 3.16
C VAL A 14 36.78 42.83 2.60
N GLY A 15 35.50 42.52 2.83
CA GLY A 15 34.40 43.43 2.55
C GLY A 15 34.42 44.65 3.47
N ALA A 16 33.73 45.73 3.08
CA ALA A 16 33.72 47.04 3.74
C ALA A 16 33.31 47.04 5.24
N HIS A 17 32.91 45.90 5.80
CA HIS A 17 32.47 45.74 7.19
C HIS A 17 33.32 44.75 8.01
N GLY A 18 34.52 44.40 7.56
CA GLY A 18 35.46 43.59 8.36
C GLY A 18 35.04 42.14 8.59
N VAL A 19 34.03 41.68 7.86
CA VAL A 19 33.60 40.28 7.88
C VAL A 19 34.43 39.53 6.84
N ALA A 20 35.37 38.71 7.30
CA ALA A 20 36.02 37.73 6.45
C ALA A 20 35.03 36.60 6.16
N ALA A 21 34.39 36.66 5.00
CA ALA A 21 33.65 35.52 4.47
C ALA A 21 34.63 34.70 3.61
N GLU A 22 34.77 33.41 3.90
CA GLU A 22 35.42 32.48 2.98
C GLU A 22 34.74 32.57 1.60
N GLU A 23 35.47 32.37 0.51
CA GLU A 23 34.88 32.29 -0.84
C GLU A 23 33.72 31.28 -0.79
N ASP A 24 32.48 31.76 -0.86
CA ASP A 24 31.29 30.93 -0.73
C ASP A 24 31.31 29.86 -1.83
N HIS A 25 31.66 28.64 -1.44
CA HIS A 25 31.78 27.48 -2.34
C HIS A 25 30.41 26.88 -2.70
N LEU A 26 29.35 27.67 -2.61
CA LEU A 26 28.06 27.31 -3.18
C LEU A 26 28.23 27.06 -4.67
N VAL A 27 27.98 25.81 -5.08
CA VAL A 27 28.02 25.41 -6.49
C VAL A 27 26.77 25.95 -7.18
N LEU A 28 26.74 27.27 -7.39
CA LEU A 28 25.57 28.03 -7.87
C LEU A 28 25.03 27.45 -9.19
N GLY A 29 25.90 26.97 -10.07
CA GLY A 29 25.50 26.30 -11.30
C GLY A 29 24.69 25.00 -11.08
N LYS A 30 24.98 24.23 -10.02
CA LYS A 30 24.18 23.06 -9.65
C LYS A 30 22.82 23.47 -9.12
N VAL A 31 22.78 24.49 -8.26
CA VAL A 31 21.53 25.01 -7.69
C VAL A 31 20.60 25.53 -8.77
N VAL A 32 21.13 26.34 -9.70
CA VAL A 32 20.38 26.86 -10.86
C VAL A 32 19.86 25.72 -11.74
N ARG A 33 20.70 24.71 -12.03
CA ARG A 33 20.28 23.55 -12.82
C ARG A 33 19.15 22.77 -12.13
N VAL A 34 19.25 22.53 -10.83
CA VAL A 34 18.20 21.85 -10.06
C VAL A 34 16.90 22.66 -10.09
N GLY A 35 16.99 23.98 -9.91
CA GLY A 35 15.83 24.87 -9.98
C GLY A 35 15.15 24.87 -11.36
N LEU A 36 15.92 24.85 -12.45
CA LEU A 36 15.37 24.76 -13.80
C LEU A 36 14.70 23.41 -14.07
N ILE A 37 15.31 22.32 -13.63
CA ILE A 37 14.76 20.97 -13.80
C ILE A 37 13.47 20.81 -12.99
N SER A 38 13.45 21.27 -11.74
CA SER A 38 12.25 21.17 -10.89
C SER A 38 11.10 22.00 -11.47
N LEU A 39 11.38 23.20 -11.98
CA LEU A 39 10.38 24.04 -12.65
C LEU A 39 9.80 23.35 -13.88
N PHE A 40 10.64 22.68 -14.68
CA PHE A 40 10.19 21.95 -15.85
C PHE A 40 9.26 20.78 -15.48
N ILE A 41 9.65 19.96 -14.50
CA ILE A 41 8.83 18.83 -14.02
C ILE A 41 7.49 19.35 -13.47
N PHE A 42 7.52 20.43 -12.70
CA PHE A 42 6.31 21.04 -12.15
C PHE A 42 5.38 21.53 -13.27
N ALA A 43 5.92 22.19 -14.30
CA ALA A 43 5.12 22.67 -15.43
C ALA A 43 4.45 21.51 -16.18
N VAL A 44 5.19 20.41 -16.44
CA VAL A 44 4.63 19.21 -17.06
C VAL A 44 3.51 18.61 -16.21
N GLY A 45 3.73 18.49 -14.89
CA GLY A 45 2.73 18.01 -13.95
C GLY A 45 1.47 18.88 -13.93
N ALA A 46 1.62 20.21 -13.93
CA ALA A 46 0.51 21.16 -13.95
C ALA A 46 -0.33 21.03 -15.22
N VAL A 47 0.31 20.91 -16.39
CA VAL A 47 -0.39 20.70 -17.67
C VAL A 47 -1.15 19.37 -17.67
N TRP A 48 -0.54 18.30 -17.14
CA TRP A 48 -1.19 17.00 -17.05
C TRP A 48 -2.39 17.03 -16.10
N ALA A 49 -2.22 17.61 -14.91
CA ALA A 49 -3.28 17.76 -13.92
C ALA A 49 -4.45 18.58 -14.48
N TRP A 50 -4.17 19.69 -15.15
CA TRP A 50 -5.19 20.49 -15.83
C TRP A 50 -5.95 19.69 -16.88
N ARG A 51 -5.23 18.91 -17.70
CA ARG A 51 -5.85 18.10 -18.75
C ARG A 51 -6.78 17.03 -18.16
N PHE A 52 -6.37 16.40 -17.06
CA PHE A 52 -7.19 15.42 -16.34
C PHE A 52 -8.42 16.05 -15.69
N GLN A 53 -8.26 17.24 -15.10
CA GLN A 53 -9.37 17.99 -14.53
C GLN A 53 -10.41 18.34 -15.61
N VAL A 54 -9.98 18.83 -16.77
CA VAL A 54 -10.89 19.17 -17.88
C VAL A 54 -11.60 17.93 -18.43
N SER A 55 -10.93 16.77 -18.52
CA SER A 55 -11.60 15.54 -18.98
C SER A 55 -12.66 15.08 -18.00
N ILE A 56 -12.36 15.11 -16.70
CA ILE A 56 -13.30 14.72 -15.65
C ILE A 56 -14.47 15.71 -15.58
N GLU A 57 -14.20 17.01 -15.67
CA GLU A 57 -15.25 18.04 -15.64
C GLU A 57 -16.24 17.86 -16.79
N ARG A 58 -15.75 17.52 -18.00
CA ARG A 58 -16.63 17.21 -19.14
C ARG A 58 -17.46 15.94 -18.96
N GLU A 59 -16.92 14.94 -18.27
CA GLU A 59 -17.62 13.69 -17.99
C GLU A 59 -18.67 13.86 -16.89
N LEU A 60 -18.33 14.61 -15.83
CA LEU A 60 -19.24 14.87 -14.70
C LEU A 60 -20.29 15.94 -14.99
N GLN A 61 -20.01 16.87 -15.90
CA GLN A 61 -20.86 18.02 -16.22
C GLN A 61 -21.01 18.18 -17.74
N PRO A 62 -21.69 17.23 -18.42
CA PRO A 62 -21.86 17.27 -19.88
C PRO A 62 -22.62 18.53 -20.34
N ASP A 63 -23.56 19.03 -19.53
CA ASP A 63 -24.36 20.23 -19.81
C ASP A 63 -23.74 21.54 -19.28
N GLY A 64 -22.50 21.47 -18.78
CA GLY A 64 -21.75 22.61 -18.24
C GLY A 64 -21.88 22.83 -16.73
N PRO A 65 -21.21 23.86 -16.18
CA PRO A 65 -21.15 24.09 -14.75
C PRO A 65 -22.54 24.27 -14.14
N PRO A 66 -22.84 23.65 -12.98
CA PRO A 66 -24.10 23.86 -12.31
C PRO A 66 -24.29 25.36 -12.03
N PRO A 67 -25.51 25.89 -12.21
CA PRO A 67 -25.77 27.31 -11.99
C PRO A 67 -25.31 27.69 -10.59
N LYS A 68 -24.44 28.70 -10.50
CA LYS A 68 -23.98 29.22 -9.21
C LYS A 68 -25.21 29.66 -8.42
N PRO A 69 -25.42 29.15 -7.20
CA PRO A 69 -26.59 29.52 -6.42
C PRO A 69 -26.52 31.03 -6.15
N MET A 70 -27.61 31.72 -6.47
CA MET A 70 -27.76 33.17 -6.44
C MET A 70 -27.81 33.76 -5.01
N ALA A 71 -27.28 33.06 -4.02
CA ALA A 71 -27.51 33.32 -2.60
C ALA A 71 -26.21 33.35 -1.78
N ILE A 72 -25.13 33.92 -2.31
CA ILE A 72 -23.99 34.33 -1.47
C ILE A 72 -24.41 35.62 -0.75
N GLY A 73 -24.95 35.48 0.47
CA GLY A 73 -25.35 36.60 1.34
C GLY A 73 -26.72 36.50 2.02
N GLN A 74 -27.47 35.40 1.88
CA GLN A 74 -28.77 35.21 2.54
C GLN A 74 -28.60 34.57 3.93
N TYR A 75 -29.38 35.03 4.93
CA TYR A 75 -29.31 34.59 6.34
C TYR A 75 -29.91 33.19 6.59
N GLU A 76 -30.44 32.54 5.55
CA GLU A 76 -31.06 31.22 5.64
C GLU A 76 -30.31 30.22 4.75
N ILE A 77 -29.63 29.28 5.40
CA ILE A 77 -29.01 28.12 4.75
C ILE A 77 -30.15 27.16 4.37
N GLY A 78 -30.48 27.08 3.09
CA GLY A 78 -31.37 26.05 2.57
C GLY A 78 -30.73 24.66 2.66
N ILE A 79 -30.94 23.96 3.77
CA ILE A 79 -30.67 22.51 3.93
C ILE A 79 -31.74 21.71 3.15
N VAL A 80 -32.08 22.12 1.93
CA VAL A 80 -33.18 21.51 1.15
C VAL A 80 -32.85 21.53 -0.33
N ASN A 81 -31.89 20.69 -0.66
CA ASN A 81 -31.79 19.85 -1.87
C ASN A 81 -30.35 19.33 -1.94
N GLN A 82 -29.98 18.46 -1.00
CA GLN A 82 -28.87 17.57 -1.26
C GLN A 82 -29.33 16.68 -2.43
N ARG A 83 -28.58 16.68 -3.54
CA ARG A 83 -28.77 15.70 -4.62
C ARG A 83 -28.91 14.33 -3.94
N MET A 84 -29.96 13.57 -4.26
CA MET A 84 -30.05 12.19 -3.78
C MET A 84 -28.70 11.55 -4.10
N PHE A 85 -27.99 11.09 -3.07
CA PHE A 85 -26.83 10.25 -3.29
C PHE A 85 -27.32 9.14 -4.20
N GLU A 86 -26.80 9.07 -5.43
CA GLU A 86 -27.04 7.91 -6.27
C GLU A 86 -26.61 6.72 -5.43
N GLN A 87 -27.56 5.81 -5.20
CA GLN A 87 -27.32 4.64 -4.38
C GLN A 87 -26.17 3.88 -5.03
N ASP A 88 -24.99 3.95 -4.42
CA ASP A 88 -23.78 3.31 -4.91
C ASP A 88 -24.04 1.81 -5.07
N SER A 89 -24.17 1.39 -6.33
CA SER A 89 -24.46 0.00 -6.70
C SER A 89 -23.19 -0.84 -6.79
N HIS A 90 -22.00 -0.24 -6.72
CA HIS A 90 -20.73 -0.98 -6.84
C HIS A 90 -20.56 -1.99 -5.71
N ALA A 91 -20.99 -1.66 -4.49
CA ALA A 91 -20.97 -2.59 -3.37
C ALA A 91 -21.90 -3.80 -3.63
N ALA A 92 -23.12 -3.54 -4.12
CA ALA A 92 -24.08 -4.60 -4.43
C ALA A 92 -23.60 -5.50 -5.58
N GLU A 93 -23.04 -4.90 -6.63
CA GLU A 93 -22.48 -5.60 -7.78
C GLU A 93 -21.25 -6.45 -7.39
N LYS A 94 -20.36 -5.90 -6.54
CA LYS A 94 -19.21 -6.63 -6.01
C LYS A 94 -19.64 -7.81 -5.14
N ILE A 95 -20.62 -7.62 -4.27
CA ILE A 95 -21.16 -8.72 -3.43
C ILE A 95 -21.80 -9.79 -4.31
N ALA A 96 -22.60 -9.41 -5.32
CA ALA A 96 -23.23 -10.34 -6.24
C ALA A 96 -22.18 -11.16 -7.03
N SER A 97 -21.15 -10.51 -7.55
CA SER A 97 -20.05 -11.18 -8.29
C SER A 97 -19.29 -12.18 -7.41
N GLN A 98 -19.01 -11.81 -6.15
CA GLN A 98 -18.36 -12.70 -5.19
C GLN A 98 -19.25 -13.88 -4.84
N GLN A 99 -20.53 -13.64 -4.52
CA GLN A 99 -21.48 -14.72 -4.25
C GLN A 99 -21.62 -15.68 -5.43
N GLN A 100 -21.58 -15.18 -6.66
CA GLN A 100 -21.62 -16.00 -7.86
C GLN A 100 -20.35 -16.84 -8.03
N ALA A 101 -19.18 -16.29 -7.72
CA ALA A 101 -17.92 -17.04 -7.72
C ALA A 101 -17.91 -18.15 -6.65
N LEU A 102 -18.46 -17.90 -5.46
CA LEU A 102 -18.56 -18.90 -4.39
C LEU A 102 -19.52 -20.05 -4.76
N LYS A 103 -20.64 -19.74 -5.42
CA LYS A 103 -21.65 -20.73 -5.86
C LYS A 103 -21.18 -21.58 -7.03
N ASN A 104 -20.52 -20.97 -8.01
CA ASN A 104 -20.15 -21.66 -9.25
C ASN A 104 -18.80 -22.38 -9.16
N GLY A 105 -18.06 -22.20 -8.06
CA GLY A 105 -16.66 -22.61 -7.97
C GLY A 105 -15.77 -21.67 -8.80
N TRP A 106 -14.55 -21.44 -8.33
CA TRP A 106 -13.60 -20.55 -8.99
C TRP A 106 -12.33 -21.32 -9.37
N GLY A 107 -11.71 -20.91 -10.48
CA GLY A 107 -10.48 -21.54 -10.99
C GLY A 107 -9.83 -20.71 -12.09
N ASP A 108 -8.51 -20.88 -12.26
CA ASP A 108 -7.67 -20.08 -13.18
C ASP A 108 -7.95 -20.35 -14.67
N LYS A 109 -8.73 -21.38 -15.01
CA LYS A 109 -9.04 -21.76 -16.40
C LYS A 109 -10.55 -21.76 -16.64
N PRO A 110 -11.02 -21.16 -17.74
CA PRO A 110 -12.44 -21.20 -18.09
C PRO A 110 -12.90 -22.64 -18.27
N GLY A 111 -13.97 -23.03 -17.57
CA GLY A 111 -14.56 -24.36 -17.64
C GLY A 111 -14.04 -25.39 -16.63
N VAL A 112 -13.10 -25.02 -15.74
CA VAL A 112 -12.63 -25.89 -14.66
C VAL A 112 -12.75 -25.17 -13.32
N ALA A 113 -13.69 -25.61 -12.48
CA ALA A 113 -13.74 -25.19 -11.08
C ALA A 113 -12.52 -25.78 -10.35
N ALA A 114 -11.49 -24.96 -10.09
CA ALA A 114 -10.28 -25.40 -9.39
C ALA A 114 -10.53 -25.61 -7.89
N HIS A 115 -11.55 -24.94 -7.35
CA HIS A 115 -11.98 -25.06 -5.96
C HIS A 115 -13.42 -25.57 -5.86
N PRO A 116 -13.73 -26.42 -4.86
CA PRO A 116 -15.08 -26.91 -4.60
C PRO A 116 -16.02 -25.73 -4.30
N THR A 117 -17.30 -25.87 -4.67
CA THR A 117 -18.31 -24.86 -4.33
C THR A 117 -18.51 -24.78 -2.82
N ILE A 118 -19.08 -23.68 -2.33
CA ILE A 118 -19.30 -23.53 -0.90
C ILE A 118 -20.22 -24.62 -0.33
N GLU A 119 -21.19 -25.10 -1.11
CA GLU A 119 -22.08 -26.20 -0.74
C GLU A 119 -21.30 -27.50 -0.55
N GLN A 120 -20.41 -27.83 -1.49
CA GLN A 120 -19.56 -29.01 -1.40
C GLN A 120 -18.57 -28.94 -0.23
N ALA A 121 -18.06 -27.74 0.06
CA ALA A 121 -17.21 -27.50 1.23
C ALA A 121 -17.98 -27.71 2.54
N MET A 122 -19.22 -27.22 2.61
CA MET A 122 -20.09 -27.41 3.78
C MET A 122 -20.43 -28.90 3.99
N ASP A 123 -20.79 -29.63 2.94
CA ASP A 123 -21.10 -31.05 3.01
C ASP A 123 -19.89 -31.86 3.54
N ARG A 124 -18.68 -31.50 3.12
CA ARG A 124 -17.45 -32.13 3.60
C ARG A 124 -17.21 -31.88 5.09
N VAL A 125 -17.44 -30.66 5.57
CA VAL A 125 -17.31 -30.31 6.99
C VAL A 125 -18.33 -31.07 7.84
N ILE A 126 -19.58 -31.18 7.37
CA ILE A 126 -20.63 -31.94 8.05
C ILE A 126 -20.26 -33.43 8.12
N ALA A 127 -19.78 -34.00 7.02
CA ALA A 127 -19.36 -35.40 6.95
C ALA A 127 -18.15 -35.70 7.86
N ASP A 128 -17.19 -34.78 7.96
CA ASP A 128 -16.04 -34.92 8.85
C ASP A 128 -16.43 -34.72 10.32
N ALA A 129 -17.40 -33.83 10.63
CA ALA A 129 -17.92 -33.65 11.98
C ALA A 129 -18.71 -34.87 12.50
N GLN A 130 -19.30 -35.66 11.59
CA GLN A 130 -20.01 -36.90 11.95
C GLN A 130 -19.09 -38.10 12.14
N LYS A 131 -17.81 -38.02 11.76
CA LYS A 131 -16.86 -39.11 12.00
C LYS A 131 -16.56 -39.21 13.50
N PRO A 132 -16.67 -40.42 14.09
CA PRO A 132 -16.20 -40.64 15.46
C PRO A 132 -14.72 -40.23 15.56
N PRO A 133 -14.29 -39.60 16.67
CA PRO A 133 -12.88 -39.32 16.88
C PRO A 133 -12.08 -40.64 16.73
N PRO A 134 -10.90 -40.60 16.08
CA PRO A 134 -10.09 -41.80 15.92
C PRO A 134 -9.82 -42.40 17.32
N PRO A 135 -9.89 -43.73 17.45
CA PRO A 135 -9.60 -44.38 18.72
C PRO A 135 -8.21 -43.92 19.20
N PRO A 136 -8.04 -43.67 20.50
CA PRO A 136 -6.74 -43.27 21.04
C PRO A 136 -5.68 -44.29 20.59
N PRO A 137 -4.47 -43.83 20.23
CA PRO A 137 -3.40 -44.73 19.84
C PRO A 137 -3.22 -45.83 20.89
N ALA A 138 -3.15 -47.09 20.45
CA ALA A 138 -2.93 -48.21 21.35
C ALA A 138 -1.69 -47.93 22.23
N PRO A 139 -1.74 -48.23 23.54
CA PRO A 139 -0.56 -48.12 24.40
C PRO A 139 0.61 -48.85 23.74
N ALA A 140 1.75 -48.18 23.63
CA ALA A 140 2.97 -48.79 23.12
C ALA A 140 3.23 -50.10 23.89
N PRO A 141 3.68 -51.19 23.22
CA PRO A 141 4.03 -52.42 23.90
C PRO A 141 4.99 -52.12 25.06
N GLN A 142 4.62 -52.48 26.28
CA GLN A 142 5.51 -52.39 27.43
C GLN A 142 6.71 -53.30 27.13
N THR A 143 7.87 -52.70 26.88
CA THR A 143 9.14 -53.41 26.82
C THR A 143 9.31 -54.22 28.10
N ALA A 144 9.56 -55.52 27.95
CA ALA A 144 9.82 -56.43 29.06
C ALA A 144 10.93 -55.88 29.99
N PRO A 145 10.95 -56.24 31.29
CA PRO A 145 11.96 -55.75 32.22
C PRO A 145 13.36 -56.09 31.71
N ALA A 146 14.23 -55.08 31.65
CA ALA A 146 15.64 -55.27 31.33
C ALA A 146 16.29 -56.23 32.36
N PRO A 147 17.14 -57.18 31.94
CA PRO A 147 17.88 -58.01 32.88
C PRO A 147 18.82 -57.14 33.72
N ALA A 148 18.91 -57.46 35.01
CA ALA A 148 19.75 -56.74 35.98
C ALA A 148 21.23 -56.78 35.58
N PRO A 149 22.01 -55.71 35.82
CA PRO A 149 23.43 -55.68 35.51
C PRO A 149 24.18 -56.65 36.43
N THR A 150 24.91 -57.59 35.84
CA THR A 150 25.88 -58.43 36.53
C THR A 150 27.09 -57.59 36.95
N SER A 151 27.27 -57.39 38.25
CA SER A 151 28.47 -56.81 38.83
C SER A 151 29.71 -57.68 38.55
N PRO A 152 30.87 -57.10 38.19
CA PRO A 152 32.08 -57.87 37.93
C PRO A 152 32.70 -58.36 39.25
N THR A 153 32.99 -59.65 39.32
CA THR A 153 33.72 -60.28 40.43
C THR A 153 35.22 -60.00 40.28
N PRO A 154 35.95 -59.55 41.32
CA PRO A 154 37.38 -59.29 41.22
C PRO A 154 38.15 -60.61 41.22
N HIS A 155 39.13 -60.72 40.33
CA HIS A 155 40.13 -61.79 40.35
C HIS A 155 41.21 -61.49 41.39
N LYS A 156 41.42 -62.48 42.27
CA LYS A 156 42.57 -62.78 43.16
C LYS A 156 43.53 -61.65 43.55
#